data_AF-A0A2K6V1N3-F1
#
_entry.id   AF-A0A2K6V1N3-F1
#
_cell.length_a   1.000
_cell.length_b   1.000
_cell.length_c   1.000
_cell.angle_alpha   90.00
_cell.angle_beta   90.00
_cell.angle_gamma   90.00
#
_symmetry.space_group_name_H-M   'P 1'
#
loop_
_entity.id
_entity.type
_entity.pdbx_description
1 polymer ?
#
loop_
_entity_poly.entity_id
_entity_poly.type
_entity_poly.pdbx_seq_one_letter_code
_entity_poly.pdbx_strand_id
1 'polypeptide(L)'
;MPMKGRFPIRRTLQYLNQGNVVFKDSVKVMTVNYNTRGELGEGARKFVFFNIPQIQYKNPWVQIMMFKNMTPSPFLRFYLGKLSGKRRRRKSSALTQPTSALGSTACGSASVKWKGRCPAPAWCHYPRR
;
A
#
# COMPACT_ATOMS: atom_id res chain seq x y z
N MET A 1 -5.27 -7.35 25.49
CA MET A 1 -3.87 -7.06 25.87
C MET A 1 -3.35 -5.89 25.04
N PRO A 2 -2.60 -4.93 25.62
CA PRO A 2 -1.99 -3.85 24.84
C PRO A 2 -0.90 -4.38 23.90
N MET A 3 -0.75 -3.73 22.74
CA MET A 3 0.29 -4.11 21.77
C MET A 3 1.69 -3.86 22.34
N LYS A 4 2.57 -4.86 22.28
CA LYS A 4 3.94 -4.79 22.80
C LYS A 4 4.84 -3.85 21.96
N GLY A 5 5.62 -3.00 22.63
CA GLY A 5 6.69 -2.19 22.01
C GLY A 5 6.42 -0.69 22.03
N ARG A 6 7.49 0.11 21.91
CA ARG A 6 7.38 1.58 21.84
C ARG A 6 6.69 1.99 20.53
N PHE A 7 5.73 2.91 20.59
CA PHE A 7 4.94 3.37 19.44
C PHE A 7 4.27 2.24 18.65
N PRO A 8 3.24 1.57 19.21
CA PRO A 8 2.53 0.45 18.56
C PRO A 8 1.76 0.90 17.30
N ILE A 9 1.40 2.19 17.21
CA ILE A 9 0.66 2.77 16.08
C ILE A 9 1.32 2.47 14.72
N ARG A 10 2.65 2.30 14.67
CA ARG A 10 3.39 2.04 13.44
C ARG A 10 3.10 0.68 12.81
N ARG A 11 2.46 -0.22 13.54
CA ARG A 11 2.03 -1.55 13.06
C ARG A 11 0.58 -1.57 12.57
N THR A 12 -0.12 -0.44 12.64
CA THR A 12 -1.50 -0.33 12.15
C THR A 12 -1.53 -0.16 10.64
N LEU A 13 -2.55 -0.72 9.98
CA LEU A 13 -2.74 -0.57 8.53
C LEU A 13 -2.95 0.89 8.13
N GLN A 14 -3.59 1.70 8.99
CA GLN A 14 -3.78 3.12 8.76
C GLN A 14 -2.43 3.85 8.62
N TYR A 15 -1.49 3.61 9.53
CA TYR A 15 -0.17 4.23 9.48
C TYR A 15 0.66 3.76 8.27
N LEU A 16 0.63 2.46 7.96
CA LEU A 16 1.34 1.91 6.81
C LEU A 16 0.80 2.45 5.47
N ASN A 17 -0.51 2.70 5.40
CA ASN A 17 -1.15 3.25 4.20
C ASN A 17 -0.89 4.74 3.97
N GLN A 18 -0.59 5.51 5.02
CA GLN A 18 -0.31 6.96 4.94
C GLN A 18 1.00 7.30 4.22
N GLY A 19 1.92 6.33 4.05
CA GLY A 19 3.18 6.56 3.33
C GLY A 19 2.97 6.86 1.85
N ASN A 20 3.52 7.97 1.37
CA ASN A 20 3.38 8.43 -0.03
C ASN A 20 4.52 7.96 -0.96
N VAL A 21 5.48 7.20 -0.44
CA VAL A 21 6.69 6.82 -1.20
C VAL A 21 6.48 5.49 -1.93
N VAL A 22 6.23 5.57 -3.23
CA VAL A 22 6.17 4.41 -4.13
C VAL A 22 7.35 4.48 -5.09
N PHE A 23 8.17 3.43 -5.12
CA PHE A 23 9.34 3.36 -5.98
C PHE A 23 8.98 3.10 -7.43
N LYS A 24 9.86 3.53 -8.33
CA LYS A 24 9.80 3.17 -9.74
C LYS A 24 10.21 1.70 -9.90
N ASP A 25 9.70 1.06 -10.95
CA ASP A 25 9.99 -0.35 -11.27
C ASP A 25 11.48 -0.65 -11.49
N SER A 26 12.29 0.39 -11.75
CA SER A 26 13.74 0.31 -11.87
C SER A 26 14.45 0.03 -10.55
N VAL A 27 13.90 0.46 -9.41
CA VAL A 27 14.53 0.24 -8.11
C VAL A 27 14.33 -1.22 -7.71
N LYS A 28 15.42 -1.95 -7.49
CA LYS A 28 15.37 -3.35 -7.05
C LYS A 28 15.84 -3.54 -5.62
N VAL A 29 16.93 -2.86 -5.26
CA VAL A 29 17.50 -2.95 -3.91
C VAL A 29 17.74 -1.56 -3.36
N MET A 30 17.33 -1.33 -2.12
CA MET A 30 17.63 -0.15 -1.33
C MET A 30 18.47 -0.58 -0.14
N THR A 31 19.59 0.11 0.07
CA THR A 31 20.47 -0.11 1.23
C THR A 31 20.50 1.15 2.07
N VAL A 32 20.30 0.98 3.38
CA VAL A 32 20.30 2.07 4.36
C VAL A 32 21.46 1.83 5.30
N ASN A 33 22.46 2.71 5.26
CA ASN A 33 23.56 2.66 6.20
C ASN A 33 23.38 3.78 7.22
N TYR A 34 23.37 3.44 8.51
CA TYR A 34 23.18 4.41 9.57
C TYR A 34 23.95 4.05 10.83
N ASN A 35 24.24 5.06 11.63
CA ASN A 35 24.96 4.89 12.88
C ASN A 35 24.01 4.87 14.07
N THR A 36 24.32 4.06 15.07
CA THR A 36 23.52 3.96 16.29
C THR A 36 23.84 5.09 17.27
N ARG A 37 25.05 5.65 17.19
CA ARG A 37 25.58 6.71 18.07
C ARG A 37 25.83 7.99 17.27
N GLY A 38 25.88 9.11 17.98
CA GLY A 38 26.14 10.45 17.42
C GLY A 38 24.88 11.21 17.03
N GLU A 39 24.91 12.53 17.25
CA GLU A 39 23.78 13.44 16.97
C GLU A 39 23.51 13.57 15.47
N LEU A 40 24.57 13.62 14.65
CA LEU A 40 24.50 13.70 13.19
C LEU A 40 23.70 12.55 12.54
N GLY A 41 23.61 11.40 13.22
CA GLY A 41 22.85 10.23 12.78
C GLY A 41 21.41 10.13 13.31
N GLU A 42 20.91 11.11 14.05
CA GLU A 42 19.56 11.06 14.64
C GLU A 42 18.45 11.01 13.59
N GLY A 43 18.56 11.83 12.54
CA GLY A 43 17.59 11.84 11.44
C GLY A 43 17.51 10.50 10.72
N ALA A 44 18.65 9.86 10.45
CA ALA A 44 18.72 8.54 9.82
C ALA A 44 18.07 7.45 10.70
N ARG A 45 18.27 7.51 12.03
CA ARG A 45 17.62 6.60 12.98
C ARG A 45 16.10 6.77 12.99
N LYS A 46 15.61 8.03 13.00
CA LYS A 46 14.17 8.34 12.89
C LYS A 46 13.60 7.84 11.56
N PHE A 47 14.32 8.05 10.46
CA PHE A 47 13.92 7.56 9.13
C PHE A 47 13.74 6.04 9.11
N VAL A 48 14.72 5.29 9.63
CA VAL A 48 14.63 3.83 9.74
C VAL A 48 13.45 3.39 10.61
N PHE A 49 13.21 4.10 11.71
CA PHE A 49 12.20 3.73 12.69
C PHE A 49 10.75 4.02 12.24
N PHE A 50 10.53 5.09 11.48
CA PHE A 50 9.18 5.54 11.09
C PHE A 50 8.87 5.22 9.61
N ASN A 51 9.79 5.51 8.69
CA ASN A 51 9.48 5.52 7.26
C ASN A 51 9.71 4.18 6.58
N ILE A 52 10.71 3.39 7.02
CA ILE A 52 11.00 2.08 6.40
C ILE A 52 9.80 1.12 6.40
N PRO A 53 9.02 0.96 7.49
CA PRO A 53 7.82 0.14 7.47
C PRO A 53 6.81 0.57 6.39
N GLN A 54 6.60 1.89 6.24
CA GLN A 54 5.68 2.43 5.24
C GLN A 54 6.18 2.17 3.82
N ILE A 55 7.47 2.40 3.57
CA ILE A 55 8.10 2.18 2.26
C ILE A 55 8.04 0.71 1.89
N GLN A 56 8.38 -0.21 2.80
CA GLN A 56 8.33 -1.64 2.55
C GLN A 56 6.90 -2.12 2.26
N TYR A 57 5.91 -1.60 3.00
CA TYR A 57 4.52 -1.97 2.81
C TYR A 57 3.99 -1.55 1.42
N LYS A 58 4.37 -0.37 0.93
CA LYS A 58 4.01 0.09 -0.42
C LYS A 58 4.80 -0.59 -1.53
N ASN A 59 6.01 -1.08 -1.24
CA ASN A 59 6.94 -1.62 -2.24
C ASN A 59 7.39 -3.05 -1.86
N PRO A 60 6.49 -4.04 -1.90
CA PRO A 60 6.80 -5.41 -1.45
C PRO A 60 7.88 -6.09 -2.30
N TRP A 61 8.03 -5.67 -3.55
CA TRP A 61 8.97 -6.24 -4.52
C TRP A 61 10.37 -5.62 -4.47
N VAL A 62 10.58 -4.61 -3.62
CA VAL A 62 11.89 -3.97 -3.43
C VAL A 62 12.53 -4.54 -2.18
N GLN A 63 13.77 -5.00 -2.29
CA GLN A 63 14.53 -5.49 -1.15
C GLN A 63 15.17 -4.31 -0.42
N ILE A 64 14.83 -4.13 0.86
CA ILE A 64 15.45 -3.12 1.73
C ILE A 64 16.41 -3.81 2.69
N MET A 65 17.68 -3.41 2.67
CA MET A 65 18.71 -3.87 3.60
C MET A 65 19.22 -2.73 4.47
N MET A 66 19.54 -3.02 5.73
CA MET A 66 20.00 -2.03 6.70
C MET A 66 21.35 -2.44 7.27
N PHE A 67 22.33 -1.54 7.21
CA PHE A 67 23.66 -1.69 7.78
C PHE A 67 23.86 -0.69 8.92
N LYS A 68 24.52 -1.14 9.99
CA LYS A 68 24.74 -0.34 11.19
C LYS A 68 26.24 -0.15 11.41
N ASN A 69 26.67 1.08 11.67
CA ASN A 69 28.05 1.41 12.07
C ASN A 69 29.15 0.92 11.10
N MET A 70 28.82 0.78 9.81
CA MET A 70 29.79 0.39 8.79
C MET A 70 30.58 1.59 8.26
N THR A 71 30.01 2.79 8.31
CA THR A 71 30.62 4.03 7.82
C THR A 71 30.44 5.16 8.82
N PRO A 72 31.35 6.15 8.88
CA PRO A 72 31.24 7.25 9.83
C PRO A 72 30.03 8.15 9.58
N SER A 73 29.56 8.25 8.34
CA SER A 73 28.37 9.02 7.96
C SER A 73 27.23 8.11 7.47
N PRO A 74 25.96 8.44 7.79
CA PRO A 74 24.80 7.71 7.28
C PRO A 74 24.52 8.05 5.81
N PHE A 75 24.16 7.06 5.00
CA PHE A 75 23.78 7.27 3.61
C PHE A 75 22.76 6.25 3.10
N LEU A 76 22.10 6.61 2.01
CA LEU A 76 21.17 5.75 1.27
C LEU A 76 21.80 5.39 -0.07
N ARG A 77 21.76 4.11 -0.44
CA ARG A 77 22.24 3.65 -1.74
C ARG A 77 21.18 2.77 -2.40
N PHE A 78 20.87 3.10 -3.65
CA PHE A 78 19.88 2.42 -4.45
C PHE A 78 20.56 1.69 -5.61
N TYR A 79 20.16 0.45 -5.83
CA TYR A 79 20.60 -0.34 -6.96
C TYR A 79 19.43 -0.44 -7.94
N LEU A 80 19.66 0.11 -9.13
CA LEU A 80 18.70 0.17 -10.20
C LEU A 80 18.93 -1.01 -11.16
N GLY A 81 17.86 -1.73 -11.49
CA GLY A 81 17.86 -2.70 -12.57
C GLY A 81 17.84 -2.00 -13.94
N LYS A 82 18.25 -2.73 -14.98
CA LYS A 82 18.16 -2.23 -16.37
C LYS A 82 16.70 -1.91 -16.70
N LEU A 83 16.43 -0.66 -17.06
CA LEU A 83 15.16 -0.23 -17.64
C LEU A 83 15.05 -0.85 -19.03
N SER A 84 14.37 -1.99 -19.17
CA SER A 84 13.78 -2.28 -20.48
C SER A 84 12.72 -1.20 -20.71
N GLY A 85 12.93 -0.37 -21.72
CA GLY A 85 12.14 0.83 -21.99
C GLY A 85 10.67 0.53 -22.26
N LYS A 86 9.89 0.26 -21.23
CA LYS A 86 8.43 0.23 -21.31
C LYS A 86 7.92 1.64 -20.97
N ARG A 87 7.74 2.45 -22.02
CA ARG A 87 6.92 3.67 -21.97
C ARG A 87 5.59 3.28 -21.31
N ARG A 88 5.36 3.70 -20.05
CA ARG A 88 4.07 3.48 -19.37
C ARG A 88 3.02 4.32 -20.10
N ARG A 89 2.32 3.69 -21.06
CA ARG A 89 1.05 4.20 -21.59
C ARG A 89 0.12 4.35 -20.38
N ARG A 90 -0.37 5.56 -20.11
CA ARG A 90 -1.37 5.82 -19.05
C ARG A 90 -2.51 4.83 -19.25
N LYS A 91 -2.65 3.84 -18.36
CA LYS A 91 -3.89 3.07 -18.27
C LYS A 91 -4.91 4.00 -17.62
N SER A 92 -5.81 4.53 -18.43
CA SER A 92 -7.04 5.14 -17.95
C SER A 92 -7.79 4.09 -17.11
N SER A 93 -8.40 4.57 -16.03
CA SER A 93 -9.18 3.82 -15.05
C SER A 93 -10.49 3.31 -15.65
N ALA A 94 -10.41 2.39 -16.61
CA ALA A 94 -11.56 1.77 -17.26
C ALA A 94 -11.63 0.26 -16.98
N LEU A 95 -11.13 -0.21 -15.83
CA LEU A 95 -11.26 -1.60 -15.40
C LEU A 95 -12.32 -1.76 -14.30
N THR A 96 -13.45 -1.08 -14.47
CA THR A 96 -14.71 -1.43 -13.81
C THR A 96 -15.83 -0.99 -14.75
N GLN A 97 -16.06 -1.75 -15.82
CA GLN A 97 -17.32 -1.64 -16.55
C GLN A 97 -18.39 -2.40 -15.76
N PRO A 98 -19.50 -1.77 -15.36
CA PRO A 98 -20.55 -2.42 -14.61
C PRO A 98 -21.45 -3.23 -15.56
N THR A 99 -20.94 -4.34 -16.09
CA THR A 99 -21.77 -5.24 -16.89
C THR A 99 -21.30 -6.69 -16.75
N SER A 100 -21.74 -7.34 -15.67
CA SER A 100 -22.22 -8.74 -15.68
C SER A 100 -22.39 -9.21 -14.23
N ALA A 101 -23.63 -9.51 -13.88
CA ALA A 101 -23.97 -10.16 -12.63
C ALA A 101 -23.44 -11.60 -12.62
N LEU A 102 -22.48 -11.90 -11.74
CA LEU A 102 -22.43 -13.07 -10.83
C LEU A 102 -21.06 -13.06 -10.13
N GLY A 103 -21.02 -13.09 -8.79
CA GLY A 103 -19.78 -13.25 -8.01
C GLY A 103 -19.45 -12.03 -7.14
N SER A 104 -20.05 -11.99 -5.97
CA SER A 104 -19.84 -10.95 -4.96
C SER A 104 -18.45 -11.06 -4.33
N THR A 105 -17.55 -10.14 -4.68
CA THR A 105 -16.47 -9.66 -3.79
C THR A 105 -15.94 -8.29 -4.21
N ALA A 106 -16.28 -7.82 -5.41
CA ALA A 106 -16.00 -6.46 -5.87
C ALA A 106 -17.23 -5.87 -6.57
N CYS A 107 -18.34 -5.70 -5.86
CA CYS A 107 -19.46 -4.92 -6.37
C CYS A 107 -20.14 -4.18 -5.22
N GLY A 108 -20.10 -2.85 -5.24
CA GLY A 108 -20.92 -2.01 -4.38
C GLY A 108 -22.38 -2.14 -4.82
N SER A 109 -23.05 -3.21 -4.39
CA SER A 109 -24.48 -3.37 -4.60
C SER A 109 -25.24 -2.55 -3.57
N ALA A 110 -25.46 -1.28 -3.88
CA ALA A 110 -26.58 -0.49 -3.38
C ALA A 110 -27.34 0.05 -4.59
N SER A 111 -27.88 -0.85 -5.42
CA SER A 111 -28.85 -0.48 -6.44
C SER A 111 -30.21 -0.30 -5.77
N VAL A 112 -30.37 0.76 -4.97
CA VAL A 112 -31.67 1.27 -4.55
C VAL A 112 -31.94 2.56 -5.33
N LYS A 113 -32.32 2.38 -6.61
CA LYS A 113 -33.26 3.20 -7.39
C LYS A 113 -33.13 2.91 -8.88
N TRP A 114 -33.46 1.68 -9.27
CA TRP A 114 -34.05 1.50 -10.60
C TRP A 114 -35.57 1.60 -10.42
N LYS A 115 -36.09 2.83 -10.46
CA LYS A 115 -37.54 3.10 -10.54
C LYS A 115 -38.04 2.47 -11.84
N GLY A 116 -38.64 1.28 -11.76
CA GLY A 116 -39.29 0.67 -12.93
C GLY A 116 -39.26 -0.85 -13.03
N ARG A 117 -38.60 -1.58 -12.12
CA ARG A 117 -38.73 -3.05 -12.08
C ARG A 117 -39.62 -3.48 -10.93
N CYS A 118 -40.54 -4.41 -11.21
CA CYS A 118 -41.38 -5.07 -10.21
C CYS A 118 -40.50 -5.65 -9.09
N PRO A 119 -40.82 -5.44 -7.81
CA PRO A 119 -40.08 -6.02 -6.70
C PRO A 119 -40.14 -7.56 -6.78
N ALA A 120 -39.06 -8.20 -6.33
CA ALA A 120 -38.95 -9.65 -6.37
C ALA A 120 -40.12 -10.32 -5.61
N PRO A 121 -40.68 -11.45 -6.09
CA PRO A 121 -41.88 -12.08 -5.52
C PRO A 121 -41.76 -12.43 -4.02
N ALA A 122 -40.54 -12.59 -3.51
CA ALA A 122 -40.27 -12.83 -2.10
C ALA A 122 -40.72 -11.70 -1.16
N TRP A 123 -41.02 -10.51 -1.70
CA TRP A 123 -41.41 -9.32 -0.92
C TRP A 123 -42.87 -8.92 -1.08
N CYS A 124 -43.68 -9.67 -1.83
CA CYS A 124 -45.10 -9.37 -2.02
C CYS A 124 -45.97 -10.62 -1.84
N HIS A 125 -46.74 -10.68 -0.75
CA HIS A 125 -47.87 -11.60 -0.66
C HIS A 125 -49.01 -11.08 -1.54
N TYR A 126 -49.18 -11.66 -2.73
CA TYR A 126 -50.36 -11.42 -3.55
C TYR A 126 -51.56 -12.17 -2.95
N PRO A 127 -52.74 -11.54 -2.82
CA PRO A 127 -53.95 -12.27 -2.45
C PRO A 127 -54.34 -13.21 -3.59
N ARG A 128 -54.43 -14.52 -3.28
CA ARG A 128 -54.99 -15.51 -4.21
C ARG A 128 -56.50 -15.27 -4.31
N ARG A 129 -57.00 -15.12 -5.54
CA ARG A 129 -58.44 -15.22 -5.85
C ARG A 129 -58.87 -16.68 -5.83
#